data_AF-A0A2M9A5F7-F1
#
_entry.id   AF-A0A2M9A5F7-F1
#
_cell.length_a   1.000
_cell.length_b   1.000
_cell.length_c   1.000
_cell.angle_alpha   90.00
_cell.angle_beta   90.00
_cell.angle_gamma   90.00
#
_symmetry.space_group_name_H-M   'P 1'
#
loop_
_entity.id
_entity.type
_entity.pdbx_description
1 polymer ?
#
loop_
_entity_poly.entity_id
_entity_poly.type
_entity_poly.pdbx_seq_one_letter_code
_entity_poly.pdbx_strand_id
1 'polypeptide(L)'
;MKKSLSYLLALGTVALTACSSMDVSSSESLVGNYPSDFNAVEYMALHPGLRSLQIQDYVSAHNSSLTLEADSVTADSAAFMADTAILHQIYVNPYYAGYTEELWAEDWSVSTTPVTTCGVDTVYVRVKPANGTPVTVYLGSLTYAEDGKTITKVDGYTDSTKTEEVSYEIDGTTYSIVKQLGSTKTVVDSTDCVTTQDTTAGGIPSDKKKRLLYFNFEDTRNDLVALNTVPIDTFAISSQYLMYGQAHGWAYRACTDAEKANPIQSESYPMTKLYCVDDDDIIREIAE
;
A
#
# COMPACT_ATOMS: atom_id res chain seq x y z
N MET A 1 -37.29 -8.15 17.67
CA MET A 1 -36.06 -8.74 18.23
C MET A 1 -34.89 -7.76 18.08
N LYS A 2 -34.66 -6.83 19.01
CA LYS A 2 -33.46 -5.94 19.05
C LYS A 2 -33.24 -5.33 20.46
N LYS A 3 -33.25 -6.14 21.52
CA LYS A 3 -32.95 -5.66 22.89
C LYS A 3 -32.02 -6.57 23.71
N SER A 4 -31.65 -7.73 23.19
CA SER A 4 -30.79 -8.72 23.88
C SER A 4 -29.29 -8.56 23.58
N LEU A 5 -28.90 -7.79 22.56
CA LEU A 5 -27.48 -7.65 22.18
C LEU A 5 -26.74 -6.56 22.98
N SER A 6 -27.46 -5.60 23.58
CA SER A 6 -26.86 -4.51 24.36
C SER A 6 -26.38 -4.93 25.75
N TYR A 7 -26.81 -6.08 26.27
CA TYR A 7 -26.41 -6.55 27.60
C TYR A 7 -25.16 -7.45 27.59
N LEU A 8 -24.79 -8.04 26.44
CA LEU A 8 -23.60 -8.88 26.32
C LEU A 8 -22.30 -8.08 26.16
N LEU A 9 -22.37 -6.85 25.62
CA LEU A 9 -21.21 -5.96 25.50
C LEU A 9 -20.89 -5.18 26.79
N ALA A 10 -21.82 -5.10 27.74
CA ALA A 10 -21.60 -4.43 29.02
C ALA A 10 -20.96 -5.36 30.09
N LEU A 11 -20.96 -6.67 29.88
CA LEU A 11 -20.38 -7.65 30.81
C LEU A 11 -18.90 -7.95 30.54
N GLY A 12 -18.37 -7.60 29.36
CA GLY A 12 -16.94 -7.76 29.04
C GLY A 12 -16.04 -6.69 29.67
N THR A 13 -16.57 -5.50 29.96
CA THR A 13 -15.80 -4.37 30.51
C THR A 13 -15.64 -4.44 32.04
N VAL A 14 -16.47 -5.21 32.73
CA VAL A 14 -16.40 -5.38 34.20
C VAL A 14 -15.44 -6.51 34.60
N ALA A 15 -15.15 -7.46 33.71
CA ALA A 15 -14.20 -8.54 34.00
C ALA A 15 -12.72 -8.14 33.84
N LEU A 16 -12.41 -7.11 33.05
CA LEU A 16 -11.03 -6.60 32.88
C LEU A 16 -10.65 -5.53 33.91
N THR A 17 -11.62 -4.91 34.58
CA THR A 17 -11.37 -3.93 35.66
C THR A 17 -11.16 -4.58 37.04
N ALA A 18 -11.48 -5.87 37.18
CA ALA A 18 -11.28 -6.62 38.43
C ALA A 18 -9.87 -7.24 38.56
N CYS A 19 -9.06 -7.26 37.50
CA CYS A 19 -7.65 -7.67 37.54
C CYS A 19 -6.67 -6.48 37.57
N SER A 20 -7.16 -5.24 37.46
CA SER A 20 -6.34 -4.01 37.54
C SER A 20 -5.90 -3.65 38.96
N SER A 21 -6.20 -4.51 39.95
CA SER A 21 -5.96 -4.26 41.38
C SER A 21 -4.67 -4.88 41.92
N MET A 22 -3.90 -5.60 41.10
CA MET A 22 -2.48 -5.84 41.44
C MET A 22 -1.66 -4.78 40.73
N ASP A 23 -1.60 -3.60 41.35
CA ASP A 23 -0.54 -2.63 41.13
C ASP A 23 0.76 -3.28 41.64
N VAL A 24 1.22 -4.32 40.93
CA VAL A 24 2.58 -4.82 41.07
C VAL A 24 3.41 -3.64 40.64
N SER A 25 4.15 -3.05 41.59
CA SER A 25 5.00 -1.91 41.29
C SER A 25 5.75 -2.23 40.00
N SER A 26 5.79 -1.30 39.05
CA SER A 26 6.48 -1.52 37.77
C SER A 26 7.91 -2.04 37.99
N SER A 27 8.54 -1.69 39.12
CA SER A 27 9.79 -2.30 39.58
C SER A 27 9.73 -3.81 39.85
N GLU A 28 8.71 -4.34 40.55
CA GLU A 28 8.59 -5.77 40.84
C GLU A 28 8.20 -6.60 39.60
N SER A 29 7.36 -6.05 38.72
CA SER A 29 6.99 -6.73 37.47
C SER A 29 8.14 -6.80 36.47
N LEU A 30 9.14 -5.93 36.57
CA LEU A 30 10.29 -5.90 35.67
C LEU A 30 11.46 -6.75 36.21
N VAL A 31 11.74 -6.71 37.51
CA VAL A 31 12.95 -7.33 38.09
C VAL A 31 12.97 -8.87 38.00
N GLY A 32 11.82 -9.55 38.00
CA GLY A 32 11.75 -11.01 37.92
C GLY A 32 11.61 -11.58 36.50
N ASN A 33 11.36 -10.72 35.51
CA ASN A 33 10.94 -11.13 34.17
C ASN A 33 12.04 -11.02 33.12
N TYR A 34 13.20 -10.49 33.49
CA TYR A 34 14.32 -10.30 32.59
C TYR A 34 15.56 -11.09 33.02
N PRO A 35 16.41 -11.49 32.06
CA PRO A 35 17.80 -11.81 32.32
C PRO A 35 18.47 -10.69 33.12
N SER A 36 19.39 -11.05 34.01
CA SER A 36 20.09 -10.08 34.87
C SER A 36 20.91 -9.04 34.10
N ASP A 37 21.26 -9.34 32.85
CA ASP A 37 22.01 -8.51 31.91
C ASP A 37 21.12 -7.87 30.84
N PHE A 38 19.79 -7.95 30.95
CA PHE A 38 18.88 -7.36 29.97
C PHE A 38 19.03 -5.85 29.88
N ASN A 39 19.18 -5.35 28.66
CA ASN A 39 19.26 -3.93 28.36
C ASN A 39 18.22 -3.57 27.30
N ALA A 40 17.24 -2.74 27.66
CA ALA A 40 16.17 -2.34 26.75
C ALA A 40 16.67 -1.60 25.51
N VAL A 41 17.79 -0.86 25.61
CA VAL A 41 18.40 -0.15 24.48
C VAL A 41 19.00 -1.14 23.48
N GLU A 42 19.73 -2.15 23.97
CA GLU A 42 20.28 -3.22 23.14
C GLU A 42 19.17 -4.07 22.51
N TYR A 43 18.13 -4.38 23.29
CA TYR A 43 16.96 -5.11 22.79
C TYR A 43 16.26 -4.39 21.63
N MET A 44 16.04 -3.07 21.75
CA MET A 44 15.44 -2.28 20.67
C MET A 44 16.36 -2.14 19.46
N ALA A 45 17.69 -2.09 19.66
CA ALA A 45 18.63 -2.03 18.56
C ALA A 45 18.57 -3.30 17.70
N LEU A 46 18.33 -4.46 18.33
CA LEU A 46 18.12 -5.73 17.63
C LEU A 46 16.74 -5.83 16.98
N HIS A 47 15.73 -5.22 17.59
CA HIS A 47 14.34 -5.29 17.14
C HIS A 47 13.77 -3.91 16.84
N PRO A 48 14.32 -3.18 15.85
CA PRO A 48 13.93 -1.79 15.61
C PRO A 48 12.45 -1.65 15.18
N GLY A 49 11.85 -2.72 14.64
CA GLY A 49 10.42 -2.80 14.36
C GLY A 49 9.52 -2.67 15.59
N LEU A 50 10.00 -3.09 16.78
CA LEU A 50 9.25 -2.90 18.03
C LEU A 50 9.14 -1.42 18.38
N ARG A 51 10.25 -0.69 18.22
CA ARG A 51 10.26 0.76 18.43
C ARG A 51 9.35 1.47 17.42
N SER A 52 9.37 1.05 16.17
CA SER A 52 8.45 1.55 15.14
C SER A 52 6.99 1.42 15.54
N LEU A 53 6.57 0.25 16.04
CA LEU A 53 5.20 0.02 16.50
C LEU A 53 4.82 0.91 17.68
N GLN A 54 5.69 1.03 18.69
CA GLN A 54 5.43 1.92 19.84
C GLN A 54 5.20 3.37 19.42
N ILE A 55 5.97 3.84 18.43
CA ILE A 55 5.84 5.21 17.92
C ILE A 55 4.53 5.36 17.16
N GLN A 56 4.16 4.40 16.31
CA GLN A 56 2.88 4.44 15.60
C GLN A 56 1.69 4.43 16.55
N ASP A 57 1.73 3.60 17.61
CA ASP A 57 0.69 3.56 18.63
C ASP A 57 0.60 4.89 19.40
N TYR A 58 1.74 5.49 19.73
CA TYR A 58 1.80 6.80 20.39
C TYR A 58 1.22 7.91 19.50
N VAL A 59 1.63 7.98 18.23
CA VAL A 59 1.12 8.96 17.24
C VAL A 59 -0.38 8.77 17.05
N SER A 60 -0.83 7.54 16.88
CA SER A 60 -2.26 7.20 16.73
C SER A 60 -3.08 7.62 17.95
N ALA A 61 -2.59 7.35 19.16
CA ALA A 61 -3.24 7.75 20.41
C ALA A 61 -3.25 9.28 20.57
N HIS A 62 -2.14 9.95 20.25
CA HIS A 62 -2.04 11.41 20.24
C HIS A 62 -3.07 12.01 19.29
N ASN A 63 -3.06 11.64 18.01
CA ASN A 63 -3.98 12.15 17.01
C ASN A 63 -5.45 11.86 17.38
N SER A 64 -5.75 10.66 17.90
CA SER A 64 -7.09 10.30 18.35
C SER A 64 -7.58 11.14 19.54
N SER A 65 -6.67 11.72 20.33
CA SER A 65 -7.01 12.62 21.44
C SER A 65 -7.28 14.05 20.98
N LEU A 66 -6.84 14.42 19.79
CA LEU A 66 -7.05 15.73 19.22
C LEU A 66 -8.50 15.87 18.72
N THR A 67 -9.04 17.08 18.83
CA THR A 67 -10.32 17.44 18.20
C THR A 67 -10.03 18.35 17.03
N LEU A 68 -9.76 17.75 15.86
CA LEU A 68 -9.44 18.46 14.63
C LEU A 68 -10.54 18.29 13.58
N GLU A 69 -10.74 19.33 12.78
CA GLU A 69 -11.62 19.27 11.61
C GLU A 69 -10.97 18.45 10.49
N ALA A 70 -11.76 17.69 9.73
CA ALA A 70 -11.27 16.79 8.69
C ALA A 70 -10.42 17.51 7.61
N ASP A 71 -10.75 18.76 7.30
CA ASP A 71 -9.98 19.58 6.35
C ASP A 71 -8.59 19.92 6.90
N SER A 72 -8.46 20.09 8.22
CA SER A 72 -7.16 20.34 8.87
C SER A 72 -6.28 19.11 8.81
N VAL A 73 -6.84 17.93 9.12
CA VAL A 73 -6.13 16.64 9.02
C VAL A 73 -5.66 16.38 7.58
N THR A 74 -6.53 16.64 6.60
CA THR A 74 -6.20 16.47 5.18
C THR A 74 -5.10 17.43 4.73
N ALA A 75 -5.19 18.70 5.12
CA ALA A 75 -4.17 19.71 4.82
C ALA A 75 -2.85 19.45 5.54
N ASP A 76 -2.91 18.83 6.72
CA ASP A 76 -1.73 18.46 7.47
C ASP A 76 -0.99 17.30 6.77
N SER A 77 -1.69 16.18 6.58
CA SER A 77 -1.20 15.00 5.85
C SER A 77 -0.65 15.36 4.47
N ALA A 78 -1.29 16.28 3.74
CA ALA A 78 -0.82 16.71 2.44
C ALA A 78 0.55 17.42 2.51
N ALA A 79 0.80 18.22 3.54
CA ALA A 79 2.08 18.91 3.68
C ALA A 79 3.17 18.03 4.32
N PHE A 80 2.82 17.10 5.21
CA PHE A 80 3.73 16.02 5.61
C PHE A 80 4.21 15.23 4.37
N MET A 81 3.28 14.87 3.48
CA MET A 81 3.61 14.15 2.26
C MET A 81 4.34 15.00 1.20
N ALA A 82 4.40 16.32 1.38
CA ALA A 82 5.14 17.24 0.52
C ALA A 82 6.56 17.50 1.01
N ASP A 83 6.86 17.28 2.30
CA ASP A 83 8.20 17.46 2.86
C ASP A 83 9.07 16.21 2.60
N THR A 84 9.66 16.17 1.40
CA THR A 84 10.49 15.04 0.99
C THR A 84 11.72 14.83 1.87
N ALA A 85 12.24 15.86 2.55
CA ALA A 85 13.41 15.75 3.40
C ALA A 85 13.08 15.09 4.75
N ILE A 86 11.93 15.43 5.35
CA ILE A 86 11.42 14.75 6.54
C ILE A 86 11.02 13.31 6.18
N LEU A 87 10.29 13.12 5.07
CA LEU A 87 9.88 11.78 4.64
C LEU A 87 11.08 10.88 4.40
N HIS A 88 12.15 11.36 3.77
CA HIS A 88 13.36 10.56 3.54
C HIS A 88 13.94 10.06 4.87
N GLN A 89 14.10 10.96 5.84
CA GLN A 89 14.61 10.61 7.17
C GLN A 89 13.71 9.60 7.89
N ILE A 90 12.38 9.73 7.78
CA ILE A 90 11.44 8.76 8.35
C ILE A 90 11.50 7.42 7.60
N TYR A 91 11.64 7.47 6.28
CA TYR A 91 11.62 6.33 5.39
C TYR A 91 12.80 5.38 5.65
N VAL A 92 14.01 5.93 5.81
CA VAL A 92 15.25 5.13 5.94
C VAL A 92 15.65 4.81 7.37
N ASN A 93 15.06 5.48 8.36
CA ASN A 93 15.41 5.25 9.76
C ASN A 93 14.89 3.87 10.21
N PRO A 94 15.76 2.99 10.77
CA PRO A 94 15.37 1.65 11.19
C PRO A 94 14.29 1.65 12.27
N TYR A 95 14.27 2.65 13.15
CA TYR A 95 13.29 2.78 14.23
C TYR A 95 11.93 3.34 13.78
N TYR A 96 11.81 3.77 12.51
CA TYR A 96 10.58 4.27 11.91
C TYR A 96 10.11 3.33 10.80
N ALA A 97 10.21 3.70 9.52
CA ALA A 97 9.76 2.85 8.42
C ALA A 97 10.78 1.75 8.06
N GLY A 98 12.08 2.01 8.25
CA GLY A 98 13.16 1.02 8.12
C GLY A 98 13.37 0.48 6.72
N TYR A 99 13.03 1.25 5.68
CA TYR A 99 13.39 0.90 4.30
C TYR A 99 14.84 1.27 4.01
N THR A 100 15.41 0.75 2.93
CA THR A 100 16.81 1.05 2.58
C THR A 100 16.93 2.32 1.75
N GLU A 101 18.12 2.92 1.72
CA GLU A 101 18.44 4.05 0.85
C GLU A 101 18.32 3.70 -0.63
N GLU A 102 18.63 2.46 -1.00
CA GLU A 102 18.48 1.96 -2.37
C GLU A 102 17.01 1.92 -2.77
N LEU A 103 16.12 1.46 -1.88
CA LEU A 103 14.68 1.46 -2.13
C LEU A 103 14.13 2.89 -2.24
N TRP A 104 14.67 3.84 -1.47
CA TRP A 104 14.32 5.25 -1.62
C TRP A 104 14.71 5.76 -3.01
N ALA A 105 15.96 5.53 -3.43
CA ALA A 105 16.44 5.93 -4.75
C ALA A 105 15.64 5.26 -5.90
N GLU A 106 15.27 3.99 -5.74
CA GLU A 106 14.44 3.25 -6.69
C GLU A 106 13.05 3.85 -6.80
N ASP A 107 12.37 4.12 -5.69
CA ASP A 107 11.02 4.69 -5.69
C ASP A 107 10.98 6.07 -6.38
N TRP A 108 12.03 6.88 -6.22
CA TRP A 108 12.14 8.19 -6.87
C TRP A 108 12.72 8.13 -8.29
N SER A 109 13.13 6.96 -8.76
CA SER A 109 13.60 6.80 -10.13
C SER A 109 12.44 6.92 -11.12
N VAL A 110 12.70 7.57 -12.26
CA VAL A 110 11.71 7.66 -13.33
C VAL A 110 11.61 6.30 -14.01
N SER A 111 10.43 5.72 -14.03
CA SER A 111 10.16 4.47 -14.74
C SER A 111 9.60 4.76 -16.13
N THR A 112 10.26 4.25 -17.16
CA THR A 112 9.77 4.27 -18.54
C THR A 112 9.29 2.89 -18.92
N THR A 113 7.98 2.72 -19.09
CA THR A 113 7.40 1.45 -19.54
C THR A 113 6.94 1.60 -20.99
N PRO A 114 7.38 0.74 -21.92
CA PRO A 114 6.82 0.73 -23.26
C PRO A 114 5.39 0.23 -23.19
N VAL A 115 4.44 1.08 -23.56
CA VAL A 115 3.02 0.71 -23.67
C VAL A 115 2.70 0.59 -25.15
N THR A 116 2.47 -0.64 -25.57
CA THR A 116 1.98 -0.92 -26.92
C THR A 116 0.47 -0.87 -26.90
N THR A 117 -0.09 0.22 -27.40
CA THR A 117 -1.54 0.30 -27.64
C THR A 117 -1.78 -0.11 -29.08
N CYS A 118 -2.37 -1.29 -29.27
CA CYS A 118 -2.93 -1.67 -30.55
C CYS A 118 -4.36 -1.14 -30.63
N GLY A 119 -4.71 -0.48 -31.73
CA GLY A 119 -6.07 -0.02 -31.94
C GLY A 119 -7.05 -1.20 -31.87
N VAL A 120 -8.05 -1.13 -30.98
CA VAL A 120 -9.29 -1.87 -31.19
C VAL A 120 -10.13 -1.09 -32.19
N ASP A 121 -9.73 -1.08 -33.47
CA ASP A 121 -10.63 -0.59 -34.51
C ASP A 121 -11.72 -1.62 -34.73
N THR A 122 -12.85 -1.35 -34.12
CA THR A 122 -14.10 -1.63 -34.82
C THR A 122 -15.03 -0.46 -34.60
N VAL A 123 -14.71 0.66 -35.27
CA VAL A 123 -15.74 1.66 -35.58
C VAL A 123 -16.77 0.91 -36.42
N TYR A 124 -18.01 0.82 -35.96
CA TYR A 124 -19.08 0.22 -36.72
C TYR A 124 -20.27 1.17 -36.81
N VAL A 125 -20.98 1.09 -37.92
CA VAL A 125 -22.27 1.75 -38.11
C VAL A 125 -23.34 0.70 -38.21
N ARG A 126 -24.52 1.02 -37.69
CA ARG A 126 -25.70 0.21 -37.95
C ARG A 126 -26.49 0.87 -39.07
N VAL A 127 -26.61 0.18 -40.18
CA VAL A 127 -27.39 0.61 -41.34
C VAL A 127 -28.71 -0.16 -41.35
N LYS A 128 -29.82 0.56 -41.49
CA LYS A 128 -31.15 -0.03 -41.58
C LYS A 128 -31.65 0.02 -43.03
N PRO A 129 -31.86 -1.14 -43.69
CA PRO A 129 -32.53 -1.22 -44.99
C PRO A 129 -34.03 -0.91 -44.86
N ALA A 130 -34.66 -0.49 -45.96
CA ALA A 130 -36.07 -0.08 -46.01
C ALA A 130 -37.04 -1.08 -45.36
N ASN A 131 -36.81 -2.38 -45.54
CA ASN A 131 -37.66 -3.47 -45.02
C ASN A 131 -36.88 -4.51 -44.20
N GLY A 132 -35.77 -4.11 -43.57
CA GLY A 132 -34.84 -5.05 -42.91
C GLY A 132 -34.58 -4.76 -41.44
N THR A 133 -33.94 -5.72 -40.77
CA THR A 133 -33.30 -5.50 -39.48
C THR A 133 -32.01 -4.67 -39.67
N PRO A 134 -31.65 -3.79 -38.72
CA PRO A 134 -30.40 -3.04 -38.81
C PRO A 134 -29.18 -3.97 -38.79
N VAL A 135 -28.37 -3.88 -39.83
CA VAL A 135 -27.14 -4.65 -40.01
C VAL A 135 -25.97 -3.84 -39.43
N THR A 136 -25.07 -4.51 -38.72
CA THR A 136 -23.83 -3.91 -38.24
C THR A 136 -22.78 -4.00 -39.32
N VAL A 137 -22.19 -2.87 -39.69
CA VAL A 137 -21.10 -2.78 -40.68
C VAL A 137 -19.86 -2.27 -39.97
N TYR A 138 -18.83 -3.10 -39.94
CA TYR A 138 -17.52 -2.74 -39.40
C TYR A 138 -16.81 -1.87 -40.44
N LEU A 139 -16.62 -0.60 -40.12
CA LEU A 139 -16.33 0.44 -41.10
C LEU A 139 -14.95 0.26 -41.74
N GLY A 140 -14.91 0.36 -43.07
CA GLY A 140 -13.70 0.59 -43.85
C GLY A 140 -13.60 2.06 -44.28
N SER A 141 -14.69 2.63 -44.82
CA SER A 141 -14.75 4.05 -45.18
C SER A 141 -16.18 4.62 -45.23
N LEU A 142 -16.30 5.95 -45.17
CA LEU A 142 -17.55 6.69 -45.33
C LEU A 142 -17.40 7.73 -46.44
N THR A 143 -18.36 7.77 -47.36
CA THR A 143 -18.46 8.84 -48.35
C THR A 143 -19.50 9.86 -47.89
N TYR A 144 -19.18 11.14 -48.04
CA TYR A 144 -20.05 12.25 -47.68
C TYR A 144 -20.50 13.00 -48.94
N ALA A 145 -21.69 13.59 -48.86
CA ALA A 145 -22.14 14.59 -49.83
C ALA A 145 -21.24 15.84 -49.77
N GLU A 146 -21.42 16.73 -50.75
CA GLU A 146 -20.66 17.99 -50.85
C GLU A 146 -20.78 18.89 -49.59
N ASP A 147 -21.83 18.70 -48.78
CA ASP A 147 -22.02 19.40 -47.51
C ASP A 147 -21.04 18.98 -46.40
N GLY A 148 -20.29 17.90 -46.60
CA GLY A 148 -19.33 17.33 -45.66
C GLY A 148 -19.93 16.81 -44.35
N LYS A 149 -21.27 16.62 -44.31
CA LYS A 149 -22.04 16.24 -43.13
C LYS A 149 -22.99 15.07 -43.39
N THR A 150 -23.58 14.99 -44.57
CA THR A 150 -24.50 13.92 -44.94
C THR A 150 -23.70 12.74 -45.49
N ILE A 151 -23.82 11.58 -44.87
CA ILE A 151 -23.20 10.34 -45.35
C ILE A 151 -24.03 9.81 -46.51
N THR A 152 -23.40 9.60 -47.67
CA THR A 152 -24.04 9.07 -48.88
C THR A 152 -23.67 7.61 -49.15
N LYS A 153 -22.57 7.11 -48.56
CA LYS A 153 -22.16 5.72 -48.74
C LYS A 153 -21.39 5.20 -47.51
N VAL A 154 -21.63 3.93 -47.19
CA VAL A 154 -20.93 3.18 -46.15
C VAL A 154 -20.26 1.98 -46.78
N ASP A 155 -18.93 1.91 -46.71
CA ASP A 155 -18.13 0.74 -47.11
C ASP A 155 -17.48 0.11 -45.87
N GLY A 156 -17.49 -1.22 -45.77
CA GLY A 156 -16.93 -1.91 -44.62
C GLY A 156 -17.05 -3.42 -44.72
N TYR A 157 -17.18 -4.09 -43.57
CA TYR A 157 -17.15 -5.54 -43.45
C TYR A 157 -18.31 -6.07 -42.59
N THR A 158 -18.69 -7.32 -42.80
CA THR A 158 -19.76 -8.00 -42.04
C THR A 158 -19.35 -8.36 -40.61
N ASP A 159 -18.05 -8.51 -40.34
CA ASP A 159 -17.50 -8.82 -39.02
C ASP A 159 -16.24 -8.01 -38.67
N SER A 160 -15.85 -8.07 -37.40
CA SER A 160 -14.65 -7.41 -36.87
C SER A 160 -13.34 -7.97 -37.41
N THR A 161 -13.38 -9.14 -38.03
CA THR A 161 -12.22 -9.82 -38.62
C THR A 161 -12.03 -9.50 -40.10
N LYS A 162 -12.85 -8.60 -40.65
CA LYS A 162 -12.77 -8.10 -42.04
C LYS A 162 -12.88 -9.23 -43.09
N THR A 163 -13.76 -10.22 -42.85
CA THR A 163 -13.83 -11.43 -43.69
C THR A 163 -14.58 -11.23 -45.01
N GLU A 164 -15.62 -10.40 -45.03
CA GLU A 164 -16.47 -10.16 -46.21
C GLU A 164 -16.78 -8.67 -46.32
N GLU A 165 -16.46 -8.08 -47.48
CA GLU A 165 -16.72 -6.68 -47.79
C GLU A 165 -18.19 -6.41 -48.13
N VAL A 166 -18.72 -5.31 -47.59
CA VAL A 166 -20.08 -4.83 -47.85
C VAL A 166 -20.09 -3.34 -48.13
N SER A 167 -20.99 -2.92 -49.00
CA SER A 167 -21.16 -1.53 -49.44
C SER A 167 -22.64 -1.17 -49.47
N TYR A 168 -23.02 -0.07 -48.85
CA TYR A 168 -24.39 0.44 -48.81
C TYR A 168 -24.45 1.92 -49.22
N GLU A 169 -25.23 2.21 -50.26
CA GLU A 169 -25.58 3.59 -50.63
C GLU A 169 -26.68 4.12 -49.70
N ILE A 170 -26.46 5.29 -49.10
CA ILE A 170 -27.35 5.95 -48.16
C ILE A 170 -28.08 7.08 -48.88
N ASP A 171 -29.30 6.80 -49.32
CA ASP A 171 -30.20 7.74 -50.00
C ASP A 171 -31.33 8.26 -49.08
N GLY A 172 -31.25 7.96 -47.77
CA GLY A 172 -32.21 8.35 -46.74
C GLY A 172 -33.58 7.67 -46.82
N THR A 173 -33.91 7.04 -47.94
CA THR A 173 -35.23 6.44 -48.22
C THR A 173 -35.15 4.92 -48.20
N THR A 174 -34.08 4.37 -48.77
CA THR A 174 -33.78 2.94 -48.86
C THR A 174 -32.88 2.49 -47.72
N TYR A 175 -31.96 3.35 -47.27
CA TYR A 175 -31.06 3.08 -46.15
C TYR A 175 -30.93 4.27 -45.21
N SER A 176 -30.78 3.99 -43.92
CA SER A 176 -30.54 5.00 -42.90
C SER A 176 -29.51 4.53 -41.87
N ILE A 177 -28.74 5.47 -41.34
CA ILE A 177 -27.80 5.20 -40.24
C ILE A 177 -28.58 5.34 -38.93
N VAL A 178 -28.72 4.23 -38.18
CA VAL A 178 -29.47 4.23 -36.92
C VAL A 178 -28.58 4.47 -35.71
N LYS A 179 -27.29 4.17 -35.80
CA LYS A 179 -26.31 4.43 -34.75
C LYS A 179 -24.90 4.51 -35.33
N GLN A 180 -24.18 5.55 -34.96
CA GLN A 180 -22.74 5.70 -35.18
C GLN A 180 -22.03 5.59 -33.83
N LEU A 181 -20.99 4.77 -33.74
CA LEU A 181 -20.12 4.66 -32.57
C LEU A 181 -18.70 5.01 -33.01
N GLY A 182 -18.17 6.12 -32.46
CA GLY A 182 -16.88 6.71 -32.86
C GLY A 182 -17.07 8.09 -33.51
N SER A 183 -16.29 9.07 -33.05
CA SER A 183 -16.38 10.48 -33.46
C SER A 183 -15.46 10.87 -34.62
N THR A 184 -14.65 9.94 -35.13
CA THR A 184 -13.64 10.22 -36.16
C THR A 184 -14.20 10.05 -37.57
N LYS A 185 -13.93 11.06 -38.41
CA LYS A 185 -14.31 11.08 -39.84
C LYS A 185 -13.43 10.18 -40.72
N THR A 186 -12.39 9.62 -40.15
CA THR A 186 -11.42 8.73 -40.79
C THR A 186 -11.34 7.46 -39.94
N VAL A 187 -11.64 6.32 -40.57
CA VAL A 187 -11.30 5.01 -40.03
C VAL A 187 -9.80 4.88 -40.16
N VAL A 188 -9.08 4.78 -39.05
CA VAL A 188 -7.65 4.44 -39.07
C VAL A 188 -7.59 2.91 -39.12
N ASP A 189 -6.62 2.35 -39.83
CA ASP A 189 -6.43 0.90 -39.90
C ASP A 189 -5.76 0.42 -38.59
N SER A 190 -6.35 -0.57 -37.90
CA SER A 190 -5.84 -1.13 -36.63
C SER A 190 -4.58 -1.97 -36.75
N THR A 191 -3.90 -1.96 -37.89
CA THR A 191 -2.64 -2.69 -38.08
C THR A 191 -1.45 -1.97 -37.45
N ASP A 192 -1.57 -0.68 -37.14
CA ASP A 192 -0.51 0.10 -36.52
C ASP A 192 -0.61 0.06 -34.98
N CYS A 193 0.08 -0.90 -34.36
CA CYS A 193 0.34 -0.82 -32.92
C CYS A 193 1.32 0.33 -32.67
N VAL A 194 0.90 1.31 -31.88
CA VAL A 194 1.78 2.42 -31.47
C VAL A 194 2.39 2.06 -30.13
N THR A 195 3.71 1.94 -30.09
CA THR A 195 4.46 1.87 -28.84
C THR A 195 4.75 3.28 -28.37
N THR A 196 4.07 3.72 -27.32
CA THR A 196 4.43 4.93 -26.59
C THR A 196 5.32 4.58 -25.41
N GLN A 197 6.22 5.50 -25.03
CA GLN A 197 6.91 5.40 -23.74
C GLN A 197 6.08 6.12 -22.70
N ASP A 198 5.44 5.36 -21.83
CA ASP A 198 4.80 5.95 -20.65
C ASP A 198 5.90 6.19 -19.61
N THR A 199 6.11 7.46 -19.33
CA THR A 199 7.06 7.90 -18.31
C THR A 199 6.27 8.16 -17.04
N THR A 200 6.47 7.33 -16.02
CA THR A 200 5.93 7.58 -14.69
C THR A 200 6.98 8.33 -13.89
N ALA A 201 6.65 9.53 -13.44
CA ALA A 201 7.51 10.26 -12.51
C ALA A 201 7.71 9.41 -11.25
N GLY A 202 8.97 9.29 -10.80
CA GLY A 202 9.27 8.61 -9.56
C GLY A 202 8.52 9.23 -8.37
N GLY A 203 8.25 8.42 -7.37
CA GLY A 203 7.61 8.82 -6.13
C GLY A 203 7.26 7.62 -5.27
N ILE A 204 6.99 7.90 -4.00
CA ILE A 204 6.71 6.85 -3.01
C ILE A 204 5.43 6.07 -3.39
N PRO A 205 5.50 4.73 -3.52
CA PRO A 205 4.35 3.85 -3.75
C PRO A 205 3.25 3.98 -2.69
N SER A 206 2.00 3.66 -3.05
CA SER A 206 0.83 3.91 -2.19
C SER A 206 0.83 3.15 -0.86
N ASP A 207 1.40 1.95 -0.83
CA ASP A 207 1.56 1.12 0.37
C ASP A 207 2.58 1.73 1.33
N LYS A 208 3.73 2.18 0.80
CA LYS A 208 4.77 2.89 1.57
C LYS A 208 4.24 4.24 2.08
N LYS A 209 3.45 4.96 1.28
CA LYS A 209 2.77 6.20 1.71
C LYS A 209 1.86 5.98 2.90
N LYS A 210 1.03 4.92 2.87
CA LYS A 210 0.17 4.56 4.01
C LYS A 210 0.99 4.28 5.27
N ARG A 211 2.12 3.60 5.13
CA ARG A 211 3.01 3.34 6.27
C ARG A 211 3.62 4.62 6.85
N LEU A 212 4.08 5.53 5.99
CA LEU A 212 4.67 6.81 6.43
C LEU A 212 3.66 7.68 7.19
N LEU A 213 2.38 7.65 6.80
CA LEU A 213 1.32 8.39 7.49
C LEU A 213 1.10 7.95 8.95
N TYR A 214 1.52 6.74 9.35
CA TYR A 214 1.47 6.35 10.77
C TYR A 214 2.47 7.12 11.64
N PHE A 215 3.37 7.90 11.04
CA PHE A 215 4.32 8.77 11.74
C PHE A 215 3.95 10.26 11.65
N ASN A 216 2.78 10.59 11.09
CA ASN A 216 2.31 11.97 10.97
C ASN A 216 1.56 12.42 12.24
N PHE A 217 2.05 13.47 12.89
CA PHE A 217 1.34 14.15 13.97
C PHE A 217 0.44 15.24 13.39
N GLU A 218 -0.88 15.09 13.55
CA GLU A 218 -1.87 15.92 12.85
C GLU A 218 -1.95 17.38 13.35
N ASP A 219 -1.14 17.77 14.33
CA ASP A 219 -1.08 19.11 14.94
C ASP A 219 0.28 19.83 14.81
N THR A 220 1.26 19.27 14.10
CA THR A 220 2.58 19.90 13.94
C THR A 220 3.15 19.73 12.53
N ARG A 221 3.96 20.70 12.11
CA ARG A 221 4.73 20.62 10.85
C ARG A 221 6.13 20.05 11.01
N ASN A 222 6.52 19.74 12.25
CA ASN A 222 7.85 19.25 12.57
C ASN A 222 7.77 17.85 13.16
N ASP A 223 7.18 16.93 12.39
CA ASP A 223 6.94 15.54 12.75
C ASP A 223 8.23 14.86 13.21
N LEU A 224 9.34 15.10 12.52
CA LEU A 224 10.61 14.48 12.88
C LEU A 224 11.06 14.86 14.30
N VAL A 225 10.90 16.11 14.71
CA VAL A 225 11.21 16.51 16.09
C VAL A 225 10.23 15.87 17.07
N ALA A 226 8.94 15.84 16.77
CA ALA A 226 7.94 15.21 17.63
C ALA A 226 8.21 13.70 17.80
N LEU A 227 8.48 12.98 16.70
CA LEU A 227 8.85 11.56 16.67
C LEU A 227 10.08 11.25 17.53
N ASN A 228 11.09 12.13 17.50
CA ASN A 228 12.30 11.98 18.32
C ASN A 228 12.05 12.19 19.82
N THR A 229 10.94 12.84 20.20
CA THR A 229 10.58 13.06 21.61
C THR A 229 9.66 11.99 22.18
N VAL A 230 9.15 11.07 21.36
CA VAL A 230 8.27 9.98 21.83
C VAL A 230 9.01 9.17 22.90
N PRO A 231 8.46 9.02 24.12
CA PRO A 231 9.13 8.26 25.17
C PRO A 231 9.25 6.79 24.78
N ILE A 232 10.27 6.11 25.32
CA ILE A 232 10.38 4.66 25.22
C ILE A 232 9.44 4.03 26.23
N ASP A 233 8.53 3.19 25.77
CA ASP A 233 7.66 2.41 26.65
C ASP A 233 8.38 1.13 27.08
N THR A 234 9.05 1.20 28.22
CA THR A 234 9.79 0.07 28.81
C THR A 234 8.85 -1.05 29.26
N PHE A 235 7.59 -0.76 29.55
CA PHE A 235 6.61 -1.78 29.93
C PHE A 235 6.15 -2.57 28.70
N ALA A 236 5.91 -1.90 27.57
CA ALA A 236 5.64 -2.56 26.31
C ALA A 236 6.83 -3.44 25.87
N ILE A 237 8.07 -2.95 26.02
CA ILE A 237 9.29 -3.77 25.77
C ILE A 237 9.30 -5.01 26.66
N SER A 238 8.93 -4.86 27.94
CA SER A 238 8.86 -5.99 28.88
C SER A 238 7.89 -7.08 28.44
N SER A 239 6.70 -6.65 28.03
CA SER A 239 5.65 -7.55 27.58
C SER A 239 6.05 -8.25 26.29
N GLN A 240 6.69 -7.52 25.37
CA GLN A 240 7.21 -8.07 24.13
C GLN A 240 8.36 -9.04 24.36
N TYR A 241 9.28 -8.77 25.28
CA TYR A 241 10.32 -9.72 25.63
C TYR A 241 9.73 -11.01 26.23
N LEU A 242 8.75 -10.90 27.13
CA LEU A 242 8.08 -12.08 27.69
C LEU A 242 7.37 -12.91 26.61
N MET A 243 6.67 -12.25 25.68
CA MET A 243 5.94 -12.93 24.61
C MET A 243 6.89 -13.49 23.54
N TYR A 244 7.82 -12.69 23.03
CA TYR A 244 8.63 -13.05 21.87
C TYR A 244 10.05 -13.51 22.23
N GLY A 245 10.69 -12.86 23.20
CA GLY A 245 11.99 -13.28 23.73
C GLY A 245 11.89 -14.64 24.43
N GLN A 246 11.12 -14.71 25.51
CA GLN A 246 11.05 -15.91 26.33
C GLN A 246 10.21 -17.02 25.67
N ALA A 247 9.02 -16.71 25.13
CA ALA A 247 8.14 -17.74 24.57
C ALA A 247 8.43 -18.10 23.09
N HIS A 248 9.16 -17.26 22.35
CA HIS A 248 9.50 -17.53 20.95
C HIS A 248 11.01 -17.50 20.65
N GLY A 249 11.85 -17.36 21.68
CA GLY A 249 13.30 -17.42 21.58
C GLY A 249 13.93 -16.28 20.79
N TRP A 250 13.31 -15.11 20.74
CA TRP A 250 13.99 -13.95 20.17
C TRP A 250 15.26 -13.62 20.96
N ALA A 251 16.35 -13.41 20.23
CA ALA A 251 17.59 -12.92 20.81
C ALA A 251 17.35 -11.59 21.51
N TYR A 252 17.87 -11.42 22.72
CA TYR A 252 17.63 -10.17 23.48
C TYR A 252 18.85 -9.25 23.57
N ARG A 253 20.01 -9.74 23.14
CA ARG A 253 21.25 -8.97 23.07
C ARG A 253 22.19 -9.55 22.02
N ALA A 254 23.24 -8.81 21.71
CA ALA A 254 24.32 -9.30 20.87
C ALA A 254 25.11 -10.41 21.61
N CYS A 255 25.68 -11.34 20.85
CA CYS A 255 26.54 -12.38 21.39
C CYS A 255 27.89 -11.80 21.81
N THR A 256 28.36 -12.18 22.99
CA THR A 256 29.76 -11.99 23.38
C THR A 256 30.67 -12.86 22.53
N ASP A 257 31.96 -12.54 22.47
CA ASP A 257 32.92 -13.32 21.66
C ASP A 257 33.00 -14.79 22.06
N ALA A 258 32.76 -15.11 23.34
CA ALA A 258 32.70 -16.49 23.81
C ALA A 258 31.45 -17.22 23.28
N GLU A 259 30.31 -16.53 23.24
CA GLU A 259 29.02 -17.09 22.81
C GLU A 259 28.94 -17.27 21.29
N LYS A 260 29.80 -16.61 20.51
CA LYS A 260 29.92 -16.85 19.06
C LYS A 260 30.33 -18.30 18.73
N ALA A 261 30.90 -19.03 19.70
CA ALA A 261 31.19 -20.45 19.56
C ALA A 261 30.02 -21.37 19.95
N ASN A 262 28.92 -20.82 20.49
CA ASN A 262 27.77 -21.61 20.90
C ASN A 262 27.02 -22.18 19.70
N PRO A 263 26.27 -23.29 19.89
CA PRO A 263 25.51 -23.91 18.82
C PRO A 263 24.58 -22.92 18.12
N ILE A 264 24.60 -22.97 16.79
CA ILE A 264 23.66 -22.23 15.94
C ILE A 264 22.29 -22.84 16.16
N GLN A 265 21.27 -22.01 16.39
CA GLN A 265 19.91 -22.48 16.53
C GLN A 265 19.14 -22.29 15.22
N SER A 266 18.86 -23.39 14.52
CA SER A 266 18.40 -23.31 13.12
C SER A 266 16.89 -23.31 12.94
N GLU A 267 16.09 -23.99 13.80
CA GLU A 267 14.68 -24.24 13.46
C GLU A 267 13.69 -24.37 14.64
N SER A 268 14.15 -24.54 15.89
CA SER A 268 13.27 -24.67 17.06
C SER A 268 13.81 -23.88 18.23
N TYR A 269 13.00 -22.97 18.75
CA TYR A 269 13.31 -22.11 19.88
C TYR A 269 12.62 -22.65 21.13
N PRO A 270 13.25 -23.57 21.90
CA PRO A 270 12.71 -23.97 23.19
C PRO A 270 12.56 -22.75 24.11
N MET A 271 11.35 -22.56 24.64
CA MET A 271 10.97 -21.44 25.54
C MET A 271 11.78 -21.35 26.85
N THR A 272 12.67 -22.31 27.09
CA THR A 272 13.48 -22.44 28.30
C THR A 272 14.90 -21.91 28.13
N LYS A 273 15.26 -21.41 26.94
CA LYS A 273 16.63 -21.01 26.61
C LYS A 273 16.71 -19.54 26.26
N LEU A 274 17.86 -18.96 26.57
CA LEU A 274 18.21 -17.58 26.27
C LEU A 274 19.00 -17.52 24.97
N TYR A 275 18.82 -16.44 24.20
CA TYR A 275 19.41 -16.31 22.88
C TYR A 275 20.11 -14.97 22.69
N CYS A 276 21.18 -14.99 21.92
CA CYS A 276 21.87 -13.82 21.41
C CYS A 276 21.97 -13.89 19.88
N VAL A 277 22.26 -12.77 19.23
CA VAL A 277 22.59 -12.73 17.80
C VAL A 277 24.04 -12.28 17.61
N ASP A 278 24.79 -12.95 16.74
CA ASP A 278 26.17 -12.58 16.44
C ASP A 278 26.27 -11.56 15.29
N ASP A 279 27.50 -11.22 14.90
CA ASP A 279 27.78 -10.22 13.87
C ASP A 279 27.34 -10.65 12.46
N ASP A 280 27.03 -11.93 12.26
CA ASP A 280 26.57 -12.52 11.00
C ASP A 280 25.04 -12.75 11.00
N ASP A 281 24.32 -12.11 11.93
CA ASP A 281 22.88 -12.27 12.17
C ASP A 281 22.47 -13.71 12.54
N ILE A 282 23.39 -14.51 13.09
CA ILE A 282 23.12 -15.90 13.49
C ILE A 282 22.67 -15.94 14.95
N ILE A 283 21.49 -16.53 15.19
CA ILE A 283 20.96 -16.72 16.54
C ILE A 283 21.65 -17.91 17.22
N ARG A 284 22.17 -17.67 18.42
CA ARG A 284 22.90 -18.65 19.24
C ARG A 284 22.29 -18.77 20.61
N GLU A 285 22.28 -19.99 21.13
CA GLU A 285 21.87 -20.28 22.50
C GLU A 285 22.93 -19.74 23.48
N ILE A 286 22.49 -19.04 24.53
CA ILE A 286 23.33 -18.64 25.65
C ILE A 286 23.36 -19.81 26.63
N ALA A 287 24.55 -20.35 26.87
CA ALA A 287 24.75 -21.37 27.90
C ALA A 287 24.71 -20.68 29.28
N GLU A 288 23.74 -21.08 30.11
CA GLU A 288 23.68 -20.70 31.54
C GLU A 288 24.85 -21.27 32.34
#